data_AF-A0AAV2FNQ8-F1
#
_entry.id   AF-A0AAV2FNQ8-F1
#
_cell.length_a   1.000
_cell.length_b   1.000
_cell.length_c   1.000
_cell.angle_alpha   90.00
_cell.angle_beta   90.00
_cell.angle_gamma   90.00
#
_symmetry.space_group_name_H-M   'P 1'
#
loop_
_entity.id
_entity.type
_entity.pdbx_description
1 polymer ?
#
loop_
_entity_poly.entity_id
_entity_poly.type
_entity_poly.pdbx_seq_one_letter_code
_entity_poly.pdbx_strand_id
1 'polypeptide(L)'
;MAHYSGYKLGTLLVRYLGLPLLAGKLTVKACKPLIDRVVGRITSWKSKSLSYAGKLQLVVSVLYNLSQFWMLIFILPKVVIRAIEKLCSDFLWEWVRVLRKKQL
;
A
#
# COMPACT_ATOMS: atom_id res chain seq x y z
N MET A 1 0.98 5.20 -37.27
CA MET A 1 2.09 4.61 -38.07
C MET A 1 2.95 3.69 -37.20
N ALA A 2 2.49 2.47 -36.87
CA ALA A 2 3.29 1.50 -36.09
C ALA A 2 2.82 0.04 -36.28
N HIS A 3 2.43 -0.35 -37.50
CA HIS A 3 1.88 -1.70 -37.76
C HIS A 3 2.65 -2.51 -38.83
N TYR A 4 3.85 -2.08 -39.26
CA TYR A 4 4.64 -2.80 -40.27
C TYR A 4 5.85 -3.57 -39.73
N SER A 5 6.15 -3.48 -38.45
CA SER A 5 7.23 -4.28 -37.87
C SER A 5 6.61 -5.42 -37.05
N GLY A 6 6.90 -6.67 -37.42
CA GLY A 6 6.34 -7.88 -36.79
C GLY A 6 6.76 -8.12 -35.34
N TYR A 7 7.15 -7.08 -34.61
CA TYR A 7 7.55 -7.17 -33.21
C TYR A 7 6.32 -7.07 -32.31
N LYS A 8 6.16 -8.06 -31.44
CA LYS A 8 5.21 -7.96 -30.33
C LYS A 8 5.76 -6.97 -29.30
N LEU A 9 4.95 -6.01 -28.85
CA LEU A 9 5.31 -5.17 -27.71
C LEU A 9 5.56 -6.09 -26.49
N GLY A 10 6.83 -6.21 -26.09
CA GLY A 10 7.21 -6.92 -24.88
C GLY A 10 6.75 -6.12 -23.67
N THR A 11 6.05 -6.76 -22.72
CA THR A 11 5.76 -6.12 -21.43
C THR A 11 6.98 -6.30 -20.54
N LEU A 12 7.69 -5.21 -20.22
CA LEU A 12 8.77 -5.22 -19.24
C LEU A 12 8.17 -5.38 -17.84
N LEU A 13 7.88 -6.63 -17.45
CA LEU A 13 7.46 -6.98 -16.08
C LEU A 13 8.66 -7.24 -15.16
N VAL A 14 9.75 -6.49 -15.34
CA VAL A 14 10.92 -6.60 -14.46
C VAL A 14 10.63 -5.83 -13.18
N ARG A 15 10.97 -6.40 -12.01
CA ARG A 15 10.88 -5.70 -10.73
C ARG A 15 12.27 -5.27 -10.30
N TYR A 16 12.45 -3.99 -9.99
CA TYR A 16 13.69 -3.47 -9.44
C TYR A 16 13.42 -2.86 -8.07
N LEU A 17 14.19 -3.26 -7.05
CA LEU A 17 13.98 -2.85 -5.65
C LEU A 17 12.54 -3.13 -5.14
N GLY A 18 11.86 -4.11 -5.74
CA GLY A 18 10.48 -4.46 -5.42
C GLY A 18 9.42 -3.51 -5.98
N LEU A 19 9.80 -2.60 -6.87
CA LEU A 19 8.92 -1.74 -7.66
C LEU A 19 8.80 -2.32 -9.08
N PRO A 20 7.62 -2.24 -9.71
CA PRO A 20 7.49 -2.60 -11.12
C PRO A 20 8.26 -1.59 -11.98
N LEU A 21 9.20 -2.07 -12.80
CA LEU A 21 9.94 -1.26 -13.76
C LEU A 21 9.00 -0.94 -14.92
N LEU A 22 8.28 0.16 -14.82
CA LEU A 22 7.27 0.57 -15.79
C LEU A 22 7.88 1.58 -16.78
N ALA A 23 7.69 1.34 -18.07
CA ALA A 23 8.02 2.32 -19.12
C ALA A 23 6.93 3.41 -19.28
N GLY A 24 5.91 3.43 -18.40
CA GLY A 24 4.73 4.30 -18.53
C GLY A 24 4.03 4.60 -17.20
N LYS A 25 2.81 5.17 -17.26
CA LYS A 25 2.05 5.60 -16.07
C LYS A 25 1.70 4.43 -15.14
N LEU A 26 1.81 4.67 -13.83
CA LEU A 26 1.48 3.68 -12.81
C LEU A 26 -0.02 3.37 -12.82
N THR A 27 -0.37 2.14 -13.18
CA THR A 27 -1.77 1.67 -13.15
C THR A 27 -2.13 1.19 -11.74
N VAL A 28 -3.40 1.25 -11.36
CA VAL A 28 -3.90 0.73 -10.07
C VAL A 28 -3.47 -0.72 -9.83
N LYS A 29 -3.50 -1.56 -10.87
CA LYS A 29 -3.03 -2.96 -10.80
C LYS A 29 -1.55 -3.07 -10.41
N ALA A 30 -0.70 -2.16 -10.90
CA ALA A 30 0.72 -2.14 -10.58
C ALA A 30 1.00 -1.66 -9.14
N CYS A 31 0.03 -1.01 -8.49
CA CYS A 31 0.10 -0.62 -7.07
C CYS A 31 -0.28 -1.75 -6.11
N LYS A 32 -0.78 -2.89 -6.61
CA LYS A 32 -1.17 -4.03 -5.78
C LYS A 32 -0.06 -4.51 -4.82
N PRO A 33 1.22 -4.61 -5.23
CA PRO A 33 2.31 -4.99 -4.32
C PRO A 33 2.48 -4.03 -3.13
N LEU A 34 2.22 -2.74 -3.31
CA LEU A 34 2.27 -1.76 -2.21
C LEU A 34 1.14 -2.05 -1.20
N ILE A 35 -0.08 -2.23 -1.69
CA ILE A 35 -1.25 -2.53 -0.85
C ILE A 35 -1.02 -3.84 -0.09
N ASP A 36 -0.57 -4.89 -0.77
CA ASP A 36 -0.30 -6.20 -0.16
C ASP A 36 0.77 -6.11 0.94
N ARG A 37 1.81 -5.29 0.74
CA ARG A 37 2.83 -5.03 1.78
C ARG A 37 2.24 -4.30 2.99
N VAL A 38 1.42 -3.28 2.78
CA VAL A 38 0.75 -2.54 3.87
C VAL A 38 -0.15 -3.49 4.66
N VAL A 39 -0.98 -4.29 3.99
CA VAL A 39 -1.85 -5.29 4.60
C VAL A 39 -1.04 -6.34 5.37
N GLY A 40 0.05 -6.85 4.79
CA GLY A 40 0.94 -7.82 5.44
C GLY A 40 1.57 -7.28 6.73
N ARG A 41 1.97 -6.01 6.76
CA ARG A 41 2.50 -5.36 7.96
C ARG A 41 1.43 -5.18 9.03
N ILE A 42 0.26 -4.67 8.65
CA ILE A 42 -0.87 -4.46 9.57
C ILE A 42 -1.31 -5.79 10.19
N THR A 43 -1.50 -6.84 9.39
CA THR A 43 -1.91 -8.17 9.87
C THR A 43 -0.89 -8.76 10.83
N SER A 44 0.41 -8.64 10.54
CA SER A 44 1.49 -9.06 11.44
C SER A 44 1.52 -8.28 12.77
N TRP A 45 1.08 -7.03 12.79
CA TRP A 45 1.01 -6.24 14.02
C TRP A 45 -0.29 -6.43 14.80
N LYS A 46 -1.40 -6.78 14.12
CA LYS A 46 -2.66 -7.08 14.79
C LYS A 46 -2.57 -8.27 15.75
N SER A 47 -1.67 -9.24 15.48
CA SER A 47 -1.42 -10.35 16.42
C SER A 47 -0.67 -9.92 17.69
N LYS A 48 -0.13 -8.70 17.73
CA LYS A 48 0.57 -8.15 18.90
C LYS A 48 -0.37 -7.25 19.69
N SER A 49 -0.40 -7.42 21.01
CA SER A 49 -1.13 -6.50 21.90
C SER A 49 -0.36 -5.18 22.02
N LEU A 50 -0.75 -4.19 21.20
CA LEU A 50 -0.12 -2.87 21.14
C LEU A 50 -1.06 -1.79 21.66
N SER A 51 -0.52 -0.88 22.47
CA SER A 51 -1.20 0.36 22.85
C SER A 51 -1.53 1.21 21.62
N TYR A 52 -2.49 2.12 21.75
CA TYR A 52 -2.82 3.05 20.67
C TYR A 52 -1.60 3.86 20.20
N ALA A 53 -0.81 4.37 21.15
CA ALA A 53 0.44 5.07 20.85
C ALA A 53 1.44 4.18 20.09
N GLY A 54 1.56 2.91 20.48
CA GLY A 54 2.42 1.94 19.77
C GLY A 54 1.95 1.69 18.34
N LYS A 55 0.63 1.56 18.12
CA LYS A 55 0.06 1.43 16.77
C LYS A 55 0.33 2.68 15.92
N LEU A 56 0.12 3.87 16.49
CA LEU A 56 0.38 5.14 15.80
C LEU A 56 1.84 5.26 15.39
N GLN A 57 2.76 4.93 16.29
CA GLN A 57 4.20 4.97 16.01
C GLN A 57 4.58 4.04 14.85
N LEU A 58 4.00 2.84 14.76
CA LEU A 58 4.24 1.92 13.64
C LEU A 58 3.69 2.46 12.31
N VAL A 59 2.51 3.08 12.32
CA VAL A 59 1.94 3.72 11.12
C VAL A 59 2.88 4.82 10.60
N VAL A 60 3.34 5.71 11.49
CA VAL A 60 4.20 6.84 11.12
C VAL A 60 5.61 6.39 10.74
N SER A 61 6.22 5.48 11.49
CA SER A 61 7.61 5.06 11.24
C SER A 61 7.75 4.08 10.07
N VAL A 62 6.73 3.27 9.76
CA VAL A 62 6.86 2.21 8.75
C VAL A 62 5.91 2.42 7.57
N LEU A 63 4.61 2.52 7.80
CA LEU A 63 3.63 2.58 6.69
C LEU A 63 3.73 3.88 5.90
N TYR A 64 3.96 5.00 6.60
CA TYR A 64 4.17 6.30 5.97
C TYR A 64 5.44 6.29 5.12
N ASN A 65 6.57 5.85 5.66
CA ASN A 65 7.84 5.76 4.92
C ASN A 65 7.75 4.82 3.71
N LEU A 66 7.06 3.68 3.84
CA LEU A 66 6.80 2.76 2.72
C LEU A 66 5.99 3.42 1.60
N SER A 67 4.94 4.16 1.96
CA SER A 67 4.08 4.86 0.99
C SER A 67 4.84 6.03 0.35
N GLN A 68 5.62 6.77 1.14
CA GLN A 68 6.44 7.88 0.68
C GLN A 68 7.49 7.42 -0.33
N PHE A 69 8.16 6.28 -0.08
CA PHE A 69 9.12 5.70 -1.03
C PHE A 69 8.49 5.47 -2.42
N TRP A 70 7.24 4.98 -2.47
CA TRP A 70 6.53 4.81 -3.73
C TRP A 70 6.13 6.13 -4.38
N MET A 71 5.72 7.12 -3.58
CA MET A 71 5.34 8.46 -4.06
C MET A 71 6.52 9.25 -4.63
N LEU A 72 7.74 9.02 -4.14
CA LEU A 72 8.95 9.66 -4.69
C LEU A 72 9.28 9.19 -6.11
N ILE A 73 8.90 7.95 -6.44
CA ILE A 73 9.26 7.31 -7.72
C ILE A 73 8.09 7.39 -8.71
N PHE A 74 6.85 7.35 -8.21
CA PHE A 74 5.65 7.34 -9.03
C PHE A 74 4.58 8.29 -8.52
N ILE A 75 3.80 8.83 -9.46
CA ILE A 75 2.56 9.53 -9.13
C ILE A 75 1.50 8.48 -8.80
N LEU A 76 1.11 8.38 -7.53
CA LEU A 76 0.13 7.41 -7.07
C LEU A 76 -1.30 7.85 -7.44
N PRO A 77 -2.14 6.93 -7.97
CA PRO A 77 -3.55 7.20 -8.14
C PRO A 77 -4.23 7.48 -6.80
N LYS A 78 -5.10 8.50 -6.74
CA LYS A 78 -5.85 8.88 -5.53
C LYS A 78 -6.62 7.72 -4.89
N VAL A 79 -7.08 6.76 -5.71
CA VAL A 79 -7.77 5.55 -5.25
C VAL A 79 -6.88 4.69 -4.34
N VAL A 80 -5.60 4.57 -4.67
CA VAL A 80 -4.62 3.78 -3.92
C VAL A 80 -4.28 4.47 -2.60
N ILE A 81 -4.08 5.79 -2.63
CA ILE A 81 -3.81 6.59 -1.43
C ILE A 81 -4.96 6.43 -0.43
N ARG A 82 -6.21 6.63 -0.88
CA ARG A 82 -7.39 6.46 -0.03
C ARG A 82 -7.53 5.04 0.54
N ALA A 83 -7.15 4.02 -0.23
CA ALA A 83 -7.16 2.64 0.25
C ALA A 83 -6.16 2.43 1.40
N ILE A 84 -4.94 2.99 1.28
CA ILE A 84 -3.91 2.93 2.34
C ILE A 84 -4.37 3.70 3.57
N GLU A 85 -4.90 4.92 3.41
CA GLU A 85 -5.45 5.74 4.52
C GLU A 85 -6.57 5.02 5.26
N LYS A 86 -7.46 4.34 4.52
CA LYS A 86 -8.53 3.53 5.11
C LYS A 86 -7.97 2.37 5.93
N LEU A 87 -6.99 1.64 5.40
CA LEU A 87 -6.33 0.54 6.12
C LEU A 87 -5.64 1.00 7.41
N CYS A 88 -4.91 2.12 7.35
CA CYS A 88 -4.27 2.72 8.52
C CYS A 88 -5.31 3.17 9.55
N SER A 89 -6.37 3.84 9.11
CA SER A 89 -7.47 4.27 9.98
C SER A 89 -8.14 3.06 10.65
N ASP A 90 -8.46 2.02 9.88
CA ASP A 90 -9.08 0.80 10.39
C ASP A 90 -8.23 0.11 11.46
N PHE A 91 -6.90 0.10 11.28
CA PHE A 91 -5.95 -0.47 12.23
C PHE A 91 -5.86 0.32 13.55
N LEU A 92 -5.86 1.66 13.46
CA LEU A 92 -5.83 2.54 14.63
C LEU A 92 -7.13 2.46 15.43
N TRP A 93 -8.27 2.49 14.75
CA TRP A 93 -9.62 2.54 15.36
C TRP A 93 -10.19 1.16 15.74
N GLU A 94 -9.43 0.08 15.55
CA GLU A 94 -9.87 -1.27 15.91
C GLU A 94 -10.25 -1.38 17.40
N TRP A 95 -9.54 -0.68 18.29
CA TRP A 95 -9.84 -0.65 19.72
C TRP A 95 -11.17 0.04 20.07
N VAL A 96 -11.49 1.15 19.38
CA VAL A 96 -12.77 1.87 19.59
C VAL A 96 -13.96 0.99 19.19
N ARG A 97 -13.79 0.17 18.14
CA ARG A 97 -14.83 -0.80 17.73
C ARG A 97 -15.04 -1.91 18.76
N VAL A 98 -13.98 -2.35 19.44
CA VAL A 98 -14.09 -3.34 20.52
C VAL A 98 -14.83 -2.77 21.72
N LEU A 99 -14.50 -1.54 22.15
CA LEU A 99 -15.16 -0.89 23.29
C LEU A 99 -16.65 -0.64 23.03
N ARG A 100 -17.02 -0.22 21.82
CA ARG A 100 -18.43 -0.01 21.43
C ARG A 100 -19.26 -1.28 21.45
N LYS A 101 -18.67 -2.44 21.14
CA LYS A 101 -19.36 -3.75 21.19
C LYS A 101 -19.51 -4.31 22.60
N LYS A 102 -18.78 -3.78 23.59
CA LYS A 102 -18.82 -4.25 24.99
C LYS A 102 -19.84 -3.50 25.86
N GLN A 103 -20.44 -2.45 25.31
CA GLN A 103 -21.49 -1.62 25.92
C GLN A 103 -22.90 -1.94 25.41
N LEU A 104 -23.01 -2.91 24.48
CA LEU A 104 -24.24 -3.55 24.01
C LEU A 104 -24.22 -5.00 24.48
#